data_AF-A0A7X6X0V6-F1
#
_entry.id   AF-A0A7X6X0V6-F1
#
_cell.length_a   1.000
_cell.length_b   1.000
_cell.length_c   1.000
_cell.angle_alpha   90.00
_cell.angle_beta   90.00
_cell.angle_gamma   90.00
#
_symmetry.space_group_name_H-M   'P 1'
#
loop_
_entity.id
_entity.type
_entity.pdbx_description
1 polymer ?
#
loop_
_entity_poly.entity_id
_entity_poly.type
_entity_poly.pdbx_seq_one_letter_code
_entity_poly.pdbx_strand_id
1 'polypeptide(L)' 'MILRSGSIGAAVGDLQRRLFTAGYAVDQNNIYDEQTERAVRQLQARARLVVDGIYGPKT' A
#
# COMPACT_ATOMS: atom_id res chain seq x y z
N MET A 1 9.09 -9.88 -1.13
CA MET A 1 9.44 -8.53 -0.62
C MET A 1 8.29 -8.05 0.25
N ILE A 2 8.57 -7.51 1.44
CA ILE A 2 7.54 -7.06 2.39
C ILE A 2 7.67 -5.54 2.51
N LEU A 3 6.60 -4.80 2.23
CA LEU A 3 6.49 -3.35 2.38
C LEU A 3 5.56 -3.04 3.56
N ARG A 4 6.03 -2.19 4.45
CA ARG A 4 5.35 -1.74 5.68
C ARG A 4 5.76 -0.30 6.00
N SER A 5 5.11 0.31 6.98
CA SER A 5 5.40 1.68 7.43
C SER A 5 6.90 1.91 7.65
N GLY A 6 7.44 2.94 7.01
CA GLY A 6 8.88 3.23 6.95
C GLY A 6 9.65 2.56 5.81
N SER A 7 9.00 1.75 4.96
CA SER A 7 9.62 1.24 3.72
C SER A 7 9.71 2.36 2.68
N ILE A 8 10.80 2.38 1.91
CA ILE A 8 11.06 3.43 0.92
C ILE A 8 11.61 2.79 -0.35
N GLY A 9 11.19 3.30 -1.51
CA GLY A 9 11.78 2.93 -2.81
C GLY A 9 10.74 2.67 -3.91
N ALA A 10 11.24 2.29 -5.09
CA ALA A 10 10.41 2.12 -6.29
C ALA A 10 9.24 1.14 -6.10
N ALA A 11 9.42 0.09 -5.29
CA ALA A 11 8.36 -0.87 -4.98
C ALA A 11 7.17 -0.23 -4.24
N VAL A 12 7.44 0.75 -3.37
CA VAL A 12 6.38 1.53 -2.71
C VAL A 12 5.72 2.46 -3.73
N GLY A 13 6.49 3.12 -4.59
CA GLY A 13 5.94 3.94 -5.67
C GLY A 13 5.00 3.18 -6.59
N ASP A 14 5.33 1.95 -6.96
CA ASP A 14 4.47 1.10 -7.78
C ASP A 14 3.18 0.72 -7.04
N LEU A 15 3.26 0.42 -5.74
CA LEU A 15 2.10 0.18 -4.89
C LEU A 15 1.20 1.42 -4.81
N GLN A 16 1.76 2.58 -4.52
CA GLN A 16 1.04 3.85 -4.45
C GLN A 16 0.37 4.18 -5.78
N ARG A 17 1.04 3.93 -6.91
CA ARG A 17 0.46 4.11 -8.24
C ARG A 17 -0.73 3.19 -8.47
N ARG A 18 -0.65 1.91 -8.09
CA ARG A 18 -1.77 0.96 -8.17
C ARG A 18 -2.95 1.38 -7.30
N LEU A 19 -2.67 1.82 -6.08
CA LEU A 19 -3.68 2.33 -5.14
C LEU A 19 -4.36 3.58 -5.69
N PHE A 20 -3.58 4.51 -6.26
CA PHE A 20 -4.10 5.70 -6.93
C PHE A 20 -5.01 5.33 -8.10
N THR A 21 -4.58 4.40 -8.97
CA THR A 21 -5.42 3.90 -10.08
C THR A 21 -6.68 3.19 -9.59
N ALA A 22 -6.64 2.53 -8.43
CA ALA A 22 -7.81 1.92 -7.81
C ALA A 22 -8.75 2.95 -7.13
N GLY A 23 -8.40 4.24 -7.17
CA GLY A 23 -9.21 5.34 -6.63
C GLY A 23 -8.96 5.65 -5.16
N TYR A 24 -7.86 5.17 -4.59
CA TYR A 24 -7.46 5.51 -3.22
C TYR A 24 -6.66 6.82 -3.20
N ALA A 25 -6.91 7.63 -2.18
CA ALA A 25 -6.12 8.84 -1.92
C ALA A 25 -4.80 8.43 -1.25
N VAL A 26 -3.70 8.50 -2.02
CA VAL A 26 -2.35 8.16 -1.58
C VAL A 26 -1.34 9.04 -2.31
N ASP A 27 -0.34 9.52 -1.59
CA ASP A 27 0.77 10.29 -2.16
C ASP A 27 1.81 9.37 -2.81
N GLN A 28 2.25 9.69 -4.03
CA GLN A 28 3.25 8.91 -4.76
C GLN A 28 4.67 9.36 -4.42
N ASN A 29 5.01 9.38 -3.13
CA ASN A 29 6.29 9.85 -2.61
C ASN A 29 7.35 8.73 -2.49
N ASN A 30 7.04 7.50 -2.93
CA ASN A 30 7.85 6.29 -2.75
C ASN A 30 8.13 5.94 -1.27
N ILE A 31 7.38 6.51 -0.33
CA ILE A 31 7.52 6.31 1.12
C ILE A 31 6.23 5.67 1.62
N TYR A 32 6.37 4.57 2.35
CA TYR A 32 5.23 3.90 2.95
C TYR A 32 4.84 4.67 4.21
N ASP A 33 4.07 5.73 4.00
CA ASP A 33 3.50 6.60 5.01
C ASP A 33 2.16 6.07 5.52
N GLU A 34 1.57 6.78 6.49
CA GLU A 34 0.29 6.41 7.07
C GLU A 34 -0.85 6.44 6.02
N GLN A 35 -0.77 7.30 5.00
CA GLN A 35 -1.74 7.31 3.90
C GLN A 35 -1.65 6.05 3.05
N THR A 36 -0.44 5.65 2.66
CA THR A 36 -0.19 4.40 1.93
C THR A 36 -0.68 3.21 2.75
N GLU A 37 -0.39 3.17 4.05
CA GLU A 37 -0.86 2.11 4.94
C GLU A 37 -2.39 2.01 4.99
N ARG A 38 -3.08 3.15 5.12
CA ARG A 38 -4.56 3.19 5.12
C ARG A 38 -5.13 2.72 3.80
N ALA A 39 -4.56 3.12 2.68
CA ALA A 39 -4.97 2.67 1.35
C ALA A 39 -4.76 1.16 1.17
N VAL A 40 -3.63 0.60 1.64
CA VAL A 40 -3.37 -0.85 1.64
C VAL A 40 -4.37 -1.59 2.52
N ARG A 41 -4.67 -1.08 3.72
CA ARG A 41 -5.68 -1.69 4.61
C ARG A 41 -7.06 -1.71 3.95
N GLN A 42 -7.46 -0.65 3.26
CA GLN A 42 -8.73 -0.62 2.52
C GLN A 42 -8.74 -1.59 1.34
N LEU A 43 -7.62 -1.71 0.62
CA LEU A 43 -7.47 -2.68 -0.45
C LEU A 43 -7.61 -4.11 0.07
N GLN A 44 -6.92 -4.44 1.17
CA GLN A 44 -7.00 -5.74 1.83
C GLN A 44 -8.43 -6.05 2.29
N ALA A 45 -9.10 -5.07 2.90
CA ALA A 45 -10.49 -5.20 3.34
C ALA A 45 -11.44 -5.47 2.15
N ARG A 46 -11.28 -4.75 1.04
CA ARG A 46 -12.04 -5.00 -0.19
C ARG A 46 -11.75 -6.37 -0.81
N ALA A 47 -10.49 -6.79 -0.78
CA ALA A 47 -10.06 -8.08 -1.30
C ALA A 47 -10.42 -9.27 -0.39
N ARG A 48 -11.05 -9.01 0.77
CA ARG A 48 -11.31 -10.01 1.84
C ARG A 48 -10.03 -10.73 2.30
N LEU A 49 -8.90 -10.02 2.25
CA LEU A 49 -7.61 -10.46 2.78
C LEU A 49 -7.48 -10.05 4.25
N VAL A 50 -6.48 -10.62 4.92
CA VAL A 50 -6.11 -10.19 6.27
C VAL A 50 -5.64 -8.73 6.20
N VAL A 51 -6.29 -7.87 6.98
CA VAL A 51 -6.06 -6.42 6.98
C VAL A 51 -4.90 -6.09 7.91
N ASP A 52 -3.70 -6.51 7.53
CA ASP A 52 -2.48 -6.28 8.33
C ASP A 52 -1.82 -4.93 8.01
N GLY A 53 -2.23 -4.25 6.94
CA GLY A 53 -1.59 -3.03 6.46
C GLY A 53 -0.16 -3.26 5.95
N ILE A 54 0.18 -4.52 5.65
CA ILE A 54 1.49 -4.95 5.12
C ILE A 54 1.30 -5.45 3.69
N TYR A 55 2.04 -4.87 2.75
CA TYR A 55 2.05 -5.32 1.36
C TYR A 55 3.20 -6.31 1.15
N GLY A 56 2.89 -7.61 1.13
CA GLY A 56 3.86 -8.70 0.97
C GLY A 56 3.51 -9.61 -0.20
N PRO A 57 4.27 -10.70 -0.46
CA PRO A 57 4.02 -11.60 -1.60
C PRO A 57 2.66 -12.35 -1.54
N LYS A 58 1.86 -12.15 -0.49
CA LYS A 58 0.50 -12.68 -0.33
C LYS A 58 -0.59 -11.61 -0.46
N THR A 59 -0.24 -10.37 -0.80
CA THR A 59 -1.12 -9.19 -0.83
C THR A 59 -0.95 -8.39 -2.12
#